data_AF-A0A2D9KMM9-F1
#
_entry.id   AF-A0A2D9KMM9-F1
#
_cell.length_a   1.000
_cell.length_b   1.000
_cell.length_c   1.000
_cell.angle_alpha   90.00
_cell.angle_beta   90.00
_cell.angle_gamma   90.00
#
_symmetry.space_group_name_H-M   'P 1'
#
loop_
_entity.id
_entity.type
_entity.pdbx_description
1 polymer ?
#
loop_
_entity_poly.entity_id
_entity_poly.type
_entity_poly.pdbx_seq_one_letter_code
_entity_poly.pdbx_strand_id
1 'polypeptide(L)'
;MFKRFFDKSYFWQKTIVSLDQTHHIFDQKPLYKKKFRQVLKFHAPGLAPVQDISGSWYHINTKGNPAYSFKYHRVFGFYENLAAVETSEGCFHIKINGRPAYEEKYKWCGNFQEGLCVVQNKNSKFFHINQIGKRIYDKTYKYAGDFKDGFAVVHSSKGATHIDKNGQYLHRKWFDDLDVYHKGFAKAKGSKGWFHIDLSGQAAYQERYKEIEPFYNGRARVLDHFGSIKLINEAGEVTSIISKTSDSVESLTSIISSDMVGFWKTWILKTAADLEIFNILPATSLSLSQFLNVPQNHIHRLMRGLWELGYVEYMDKKWQITNKGKLLRSSSKSSLVAAPLMWAKVNEAWMHLTELISNPKPSAHLSFKQLEQNAVLRQKYLDVLDTYNDIELNNVFLNPLCKQNETCFIGRASLPLIRNYRLHNPKTNLTLLGDEFNLSNLSEFYNFYQVKLHPIEFLKFNKNKFDVLIFTKYLHYFPDKEALHILTNGYKSLKRAGKIYVIEMILEDQSPTGSLLDLNMLAETNGHVRTLHEWQQIAEKCRLIVRNQFKKTDLSSVLVLEK
;
A
#
# COMPACT_ATOMS: atom_id res chain seq x y z
N MET A 1 0.23 -40.73 56.90
CA MET A 1 -0.56 -41.08 55.70
C MET A 1 -1.51 -39.92 55.38
N PHE A 2 -1.04 -38.88 54.68
CA PHE A 2 -1.85 -37.71 54.32
C PHE A 2 -2.52 -37.95 52.96
N LYS A 3 -3.83 -38.25 52.98
CA LYS A 3 -4.68 -38.22 51.77
C LYS A 3 -4.83 -36.75 51.35
N ARG A 4 -4.14 -36.34 50.28
CA ARG A 4 -4.44 -35.11 49.54
C ARG A 4 -5.88 -35.22 49.01
N PHE A 5 -6.79 -34.44 49.58
CA PHE A 5 -8.09 -34.19 48.98
C PHE A 5 -7.85 -33.42 47.68
N PHE A 6 -7.83 -34.14 46.55
CA PHE A 6 -7.91 -33.51 45.24
C PHE A 6 -9.32 -32.93 45.08
N ASP A 7 -9.40 -31.64 44.84
CA ASP A 7 -10.64 -31.01 44.41
C ASP A 7 -11.06 -31.64 43.07
N LYS A 8 -12.14 -32.44 43.11
CA LYS A 8 -12.64 -33.23 41.97
C LYS A 8 -13.17 -32.35 40.83
N SER A 9 -13.26 -31.03 41.02
CA SER A 9 -13.88 -30.10 40.06
C SER A 9 -13.01 -29.75 38.83
N TYR A 10 -11.68 -29.98 38.88
CA TYR A 10 -10.76 -29.53 37.80
C TYR A 10 -9.89 -30.61 37.16
N PHE A 11 -10.05 -31.90 37.51
CA PHE A 11 -9.17 -32.95 36.98
C PHE A 11 -9.25 -33.11 35.45
N TRP A 12 -10.37 -32.71 34.83
CA TRP A 12 -10.56 -32.73 33.37
C TRP A 12 -9.50 -31.88 32.63
N GLN A 13 -8.93 -30.85 33.27
CA GLN A 13 -7.86 -30.02 32.69
C GLN A 13 -6.57 -30.81 32.45
N LYS A 14 -6.36 -31.90 33.19
CA LYS A 14 -5.19 -32.78 33.10
C LYS A 14 -5.42 -33.96 32.14
N THR A 15 -6.59 -34.05 31.55
CA THR A 15 -6.87 -35.09 30.55
C THR A 15 -6.22 -34.72 29.22
N ILE A 16 -5.84 -35.75 28.48
CA ILE A 16 -5.38 -35.61 27.09
C ILE A 16 -6.27 -36.42 26.17
N VAL A 17 -6.36 -36.02 24.91
CA VAL A 17 -7.01 -36.80 23.87
C VAL A 17 -6.07 -37.94 23.48
N SER A 18 -6.60 -39.16 23.31
CA SER A 18 -5.82 -40.30 22.85
C SER A 18 -5.24 -40.06 21.45
N LEU A 19 -4.14 -40.74 21.11
CA LEU A 19 -3.49 -40.59 19.80
C LEU A 19 -4.43 -40.92 18.62
N ASP A 20 -5.30 -41.92 18.79
CA ASP A 20 -6.34 -42.29 17.83
C ASP A 20 -7.59 -41.38 17.88
N GLN A 21 -7.61 -40.39 18.79
CA GLN A 21 -8.70 -39.44 19.02
C GLN A 21 -10.05 -40.06 19.40
N THR A 22 -10.10 -41.32 19.84
CA THR A 22 -11.38 -42.01 20.13
C THR A 22 -11.88 -41.83 21.56
N HIS A 23 -11.05 -41.35 22.49
CA HIS A 23 -11.37 -41.20 23.90
C HIS A 23 -10.39 -40.26 24.63
N HIS A 24 -10.72 -39.93 25.88
CA HIS A 24 -9.82 -39.18 26.76
C HIS A 24 -9.03 -40.11 27.65
N ILE A 25 -7.80 -39.70 27.97
CA ILE A 25 -6.88 -40.41 28.86
C ILE A 25 -6.63 -39.55 30.09
N PHE A 26 -6.65 -40.18 31.26
CA PHE A 26 -6.21 -39.60 32.53
C PHE A 26 -5.33 -40.62 33.23
N ASP A 27 -4.14 -40.18 33.67
CA ASP A 27 -3.16 -41.05 34.35
C ASP A 27 -2.86 -42.34 33.56
N GLN A 28 -2.55 -42.16 32.27
CA GLN A 28 -2.23 -43.23 31.30
C GLN A 28 -3.35 -44.26 31.05
N LYS A 29 -4.55 -44.06 31.60
CA LYS A 29 -5.69 -44.96 31.42
C LYS A 29 -6.86 -44.28 30.73
N PRO A 30 -7.68 -45.02 29.96
CA PRO A 30 -8.93 -44.49 29.43
C PRO A 30 -9.80 -43.92 30.55
N LEU A 31 -10.25 -42.68 30.39
CA LEU A 31 -11.07 -41.99 31.39
C LEU A 31 -12.45 -42.64 31.56
N TYR A 32 -12.97 -43.26 30.49
CA TYR A 32 -14.24 -43.98 30.45
C TYR A 32 -14.15 -45.13 29.43
N LYS A 33 -15.04 -46.13 29.55
CA LYS A 33 -15.01 -47.35 28.70
C LYS A 33 -15.44 -47.10 27.24
N LYS A 34 -16.38 -46.17 27.02
CA LYS A 34 -16.97 -45.91 25.71
C LYS A 34 -15.93 -45.33 24.74
N LYS A 35 -15.98 -45.78 23.48
CA LYS A 35 -15.20 -45.21 22.37
C LYS A 35 -16.10 -44.39 21.45
N PHE A 36 -15.55 -43.33 20.91
CA PHE A 36 -16.19 -42.41 19.98
C PHE A 36 -15.45 -42.45 18.64
N ARG A 37 -16.08 -41.96 17.57
CA ARG A 37 -15.41 -41.78 16.28
C ARG A 37 -14.34 -40.70 16.37
N GLN A 38 -14.62 -39.65 17.14
CA GLN A 38 -13.67 -38.59 17.46
C GLN A 38 -14.06 -37.91 18.79
N VAL A 39 -13.06 -37.45 19.54
CA VAL A 39 -13.23 -36.57 20.71
C VAL A 39 -12.34 -35.35 20.58
N LEU A 40 -12.84 -34.19 21.03
CA LEU A 40 -12.04 -32.97 21.23
C LEU A 40 -11.79 -32.77 22.73
N LYS A 41 -10.80 -31.93 23.06
CA LYS A 41 -10.37 -31.67 24.45
C LYS A 41 -11.53 -31.22 25.33
N PHE A 42 -11.49 -31.57 26.62
CA PHE A 42 -12.35 -30.96 27.63
C PHE A 42 -12.06 -29.46 27.75
N HIS A 43 -13.12 -28.66 27.73
CA HIS A 43 -13.12 -27.22 28.02
C HIS A 43 -14.00 -26.95 29.25
N ALA A 44 -13.84 -25.80 29.90
CA ALA A 44 -14.73 -25.38 30.98
C ALA A 44 -16.19 -25.38 30.45
N PRO A 45 -17.17 -25.97 31.18
CA PRO A 45 -17.13 -26.36 32.60
C PRO A 45 -16.77 -27.84 32.86
N GLY A 46 -15.94 -28.46 32.03
CA GLY A 46 -15.62 -29.90 32.09
C GLY A 46 -16.44 -30.73 31.11
N LEU A 47 -16.75 -30.16 29.94
CA LEU A 47 -17.44 -30.82 28.84
C LEU A 47 -16.51 -30.96 27.62
N ALA A 48 -16.66 -32.06 26.90
CA ALA A 48 -15.88 -32.35 25.69
C ALA A 48 -16.81 -32.61 24.50
N PRO A 49 -16.57 -31.97 23.34
CA PRO A 49 -17.19 -32.35 22.07
C PRO A 49 -16.82 -33.78 21.67
N VAL A 50 -17.79 -34.57 21.23
CA VAL A 50 -17.55 -35.91 20.67
C VAL A 50 -18.43 -36.16 19.46
N GLN A 51 -17.91 -36.98 18.55
CA GLN A 51 -18.66 -37.58 17.46
C GLN A 51 -18.92 -39.05 17.78
N ASP A 52 -20.18 -39.46 17.84
CA ASP A 52 -20.50 -40.88 18.01
C ASP A 52 -20.38 -41.67 16.70
N ILE A 53 -20.65 -42.98 16.80
CA ILE A 53 -20.57 -43.91 15.67
C ILE A 53 -21.60 -43.64 14.57
N SER A 54 -22.71 -42.96 14.86
CA SER A 54 -23.69 -42.56 13.83
C SER A 54 -23.27 -41.29 13.09
N GLY A 55 -22.20 -40.64 13.56
CA GLY A 55 -21.68 -39.39 12.98
C GLY A 55 -22.24 -38.14 13.67
N SER A 56 -23.08 -38.27 14.68
CA SER A 56 -23.69 -37.15 15.40
C SER A 56 -22.75 -36.55 16.44
N TRP A 57 -22.74 -35.22 16.55
CA TRP A 57 -21.94 -34.48 17.51
C TRP A 57 -22.74 -33.98 18.71
N TYR A 58 -22.14 -34.06 19.91
CA TYR A 58 -22.69 -33.56 21.17
C TYR A 58 -21.58 -33.45 22.23
N HIS A 59 -21.90 -32.88 23.39
CA HIS A 59 -20.97 -32.81 24.51
C HIS A 59 -21.14 -33.97 25.49
N ILE A 60 -20.04 -34.46 26.04
CA ILE A 60 -20.03 -35.43 27.14
C ILE A 60 -19.44 -34.82 28.41
N ASN A 61 -19.83 -35.36 29.56
CA ASN A 61 -19.14 -35.13 30.82
C ASN A 61 -17.92 -36.05 30.98
N THR A 62 -17.20 -35.87 32.09
CA THR A 62 -16.00 -36.65 32.42
C THR A 62 -16.24 -38.15 32.65
N LYS A 63 -17.49 -38.60 32.75
CA LYS A 63 -17.86 -40.02 32.81
C LYS A 63 -18.12 -40.62 31.43
N GLY A 64 -18.02 -39.84 30.36
CA GLY A 64 -18.32 -40.28 28.98
C GLY A 64 -19.81 -40.27 28.63
N ASN A 65 -20.66 -39.72 29.51
CA ASN A 65 -22.09 -39.67 29.30
C ASN A 65 -22.48 -38.37 28.58
N PRO A 66 -23.48 -38.39 27.67
CA PRO A 66 -24.01 -37.17 27.06
C PRO A 66 -24.42 -36.14 28.13
N ALA A 67 -24.04 -34.88 27.93
CA ALA A 67 -24.42 -33.78 28.81
C ALA A 67 -25.89 -33.36 28.63
N TYR A 68 -26.46 -33.64 27.45
CA TYR A 68 -27.83 -33.36 27.04
C TYR A 68 -28.25 -34.29 25.89
N SER A 69 -29.53 -34.29 25.51
CA SER A 69 -30.09 -35.19 24.48
C SER A 69 -29.93 -34.70 23.03
N PHE A 70 -29.80 -33.39 22.81
CA PHE A 70 -29.64 -32.80 21.47
C PHE A 70 -28.42 -33.33 20.72
N LYS A 71 -28.55 -33.43 19.39
CA LYS A 71 -27.52 -33.88 18.45
C LYS A 71 -27.35 -32.85 17.33
N TYR A 72 -26.11 -32.67 16.89
CA TYR A 72 -25.73 -31.67 15.88
C TYR A 72 -24.86 -32.30 14.80
N HIS A 73 -24.71 -31.60 13.67
CA HIS A 73 -23.75 -32.00 12.64
C HIS A 73 -22.32 -31.74 13.09
N ARG A 74 -22.09 -30.70 13.90
CA ARG A 74 -20.82 -30.41 14.55
C ARG A 74 -21.04 -29.61 15.83
N VAL A 75 -20.20 -29.82 16.84
CA VAL A 75 -20.13 -28.98 18.05
C VAL A 75 -18.68 -28.65 18.36
N PHE A 76 -18.44 -27.44 18.87
CA PHE A 76 -17.12 -26.96 19.29
C PHE A 76 -17.07 -26.77 20.80
N GLY A 77 -15.87 -26.54 21.34
CA GLY A 77 -15.68 -26.33 22.77
C GLY A 77 -16.46 -25.13 23.32
N PHE A 78 -16.77 -25.16 24.62
CA PHE A 78 -17.38 -24.04 25.31
C PHE A 78 -16.36 -22.92 25.57
N TYR A 79 -16.74 -21.70 25.20
CA TYR A 79 -16.06 -20.45 25.52
C TYR A 79 -17.09 -19.50 26.11
N GLU A 80 -16.78 -18.92 27.28
CA GLU A 80 -17.72 -18.07 28.03
C GLU A 80 -19.11 -18.69 28.23
N ASN A 81 -19.15 -20.00 28.55
CA ASN A 81 -20.37 -20.81 28.75
C ASN A 81 -21.25 -21.00 27.51
N LEU A 82 -20.77 -20.66 26.31
CA LEU A 82 -21.44 -20.90 25.04
C LEU A 82 -20.58 -21.77 24.11
N ALA A 83 -21.21 -22.66 23.35
CA ALA A 83 -20.52 -23.48 22.36
C ALA A 83 -21.12 -23.26 20.98
N ALA A 84 -20.26 -23.05 19.97
CA ALA A 84 -20.70 -23.00 18.59
C ALA A 84 -21.13 -24.40 18.11
N VAL A 85 -22.22 -24.47 17.34
CA VAL A 85 -22.73 -25.69 16.73
C VAL A 85 -23.13 -25.46 15.28
N GLU A 86 -23.11 -26.54 14.50
CA GLU A 86 -23.51 -26.56 13.09
C GLU A 86 -24.71 -27.48 12.88
N THR A 87 -25.65 -27.01 12.07
CA THR A 87 -26.87 -27.73 11.64
C THR A 87 -27.10 -27.53 10.14
N SER A 88 -28.08 -28.22 9.57
CA SER A 88 -28.54 -27.98 8.19
C SER A 88 -29.03 -26.55 7.94
N GLU A 89 -29.51 -25.87 8.98
CA GLU A 89 -30.04 -24.50 8.90
C GLU A 89 -28.98 -23.42 9.11
N GLY A 90 -27.77 -23.81 9.51
CA GLY A 90 -26.63 -22.93 9.78
C GLY A 90 -26.01 -23.10 11.16
N CYS A 91 -25.13 -22.16 11.51
CA CYS A 91 -24.35 -22.14 12.74
C CYS A 91 -24.93 -21.17 13.77
N PHE A 92 -24.86 -21.55 15.05
CA PHE A 92 -25.30 -20.73 16.19
C PHE A 92 -24.65 -21.23 17.48
N HIS A 93 -24.95 -20.58 18.61
CA HIS A 93 -24.43 -20.99 19.91
C HIS A 93 -25.47 -21.68 20.79
N ILE A 94 -25.03 -22.66 21.57
CA ILE A 94 -25.83 -23.36 22.57
C ILE A 94 -25.35 -23.05 23.99
N LYS A 95 -26.27 -23.11 24.94
CA LYS A 95 -26.00 -23.10 26.38
C LYS A 95 -25.49 -24.48 26.83
N ILE A 96 -24.98 -24.57 28.05
CA ILE A 96 -24.47 -25.83 28.67
C ILE A 96 -25.51 -26.97 28.64
N ASN A 97 -26.82 -26.64 28.72
CA ASN A 97 -27.91 -27.61 28.64
C ASN A 97 -28.25 -28.09 27.20
N GLY A 98 -27.47 -27.66 26.20
CA GLY A 98 -27.64 -28.02 24.80
C GLY A 98 -28.73 -27.22 24.07
N ARG A 99 -29.44 -26.29 24.71
CA ARG A 99 -30.45 -25.49 23.99
C ARG A 99 -29.81 -24.30 23.28
N PRO A 100 -30.38 -23.83 22.14
CA PRO A 100 -29.95 -22.58 21.51
C PRO A 100 -29.88 -21.43 22.51
N ALA A 101 -28.83 -20.61 22.42
CA ALA A 101 -28.67 -19.42 23.25
C ALA A 101 -29.59 -18.27 22.80
N TYR A 102 -29.89 -18.23 21.50
CA TYR A 102 -30.72 -17.27 20.78
C TYR A 102 -31.26 -17.95 19.49
N GLU A 103 -32.18 -17.30 18.77
CA GLU A 103 -32.91 -17.91 17.65
C GLU A 103 -32.12 -17.89 16.34
N GLU A 104 -31.44 -16.77 16.07
CA GLU A 104 -30.78 -16.48 14.81
C GLU A 104 -29.74 -17.53 14.41
N LYS A 105 -29.69 -17.82 13.09
CA LYS A 105 -28.74 -18.74 12.47
C LYS A 105 -27.85 -18.01 11.49
N TYR A 106 -26.57 -18.33 11.52
CA TYR A 106 -25.54 -17.71 10.71
C TYR A 106 -24.97 -18.72 9.71
N LYS A 107 -24.32 -18.23 8.66
CA LYS A 107 -23.56 -19.09 7.74
C LYS A 107 -22.35 -19.70 8.46
N TRP A 108 -21.77 -18.95 9.39
CA TRP A 108 -20.67 -19.38 10.26
C TRP A 108 -20.64 -18.53 11.54
N CYS A 109 -20.17 -19.07 12.66
CA CYS A 109 -19.91 -18.33 13.89
C CYS A 109 -18.57 -18.76 14.52
N GLY A 110 -17.85 -17.80 15.10
CA GLY A 110 -16.62 -18.03 15.84
C GLY A 110 -16.87 -18.47 17.29
N ASN A 111 -15.88 -18.25 18.15
CA ASN A 111 -16.03 -18.46 19.60
C ASN A 111 -16.27 -17.13 20.31
N PHE A 112 -16.97 -17.16 21.44
CA PHE A 112 -17.07 -15.99 22.31
C PHE A 112 -15.73 -15.68 22.98
N GLN A 113 -15.27 -14.44 22.83
CA GLN A 113 -14.08 -13.90 23.45
C GLN A 113 -14.36 -12.46 23.90
N GLU A 114 -14.09 -12.20 25.17
CA GLU A 114 -14.33 -10.94 25.85
C GLU A 114 -15.77 -10.40 25.73
N GLY A 115 -16.74 -11.30 25.79
CA GLY A 115 -18.18 -11.01 25.72
C GLY A 115 -18.77 -10.89 24.32
N LEU A 116 -17.94 -11.00 23.26
CA LEU A 116 -18.35 -10.82 21.87
C LEU A 116 -17.96 -12.02 21.01
N CYS A 117 -18.68 -12.21 19.91
CA CYS A 117 -18.37 -13.25 18.92
C CYS A 117 -18.54 -12.72 17.52
N VAL A 118 -17.60 -13.06 16.63
CA VAL A 118 -17.75 -12.82 15.19
C VAL A 118 -18.70 -13.83 14.57
N VAL A 119 -19.56 -13.38 13.66
CA VAL A 119 -20.47 -14.21 12.86
C VAL A 119 -20.46 -13.79 11.41
N GLN A 120 -20.73 -14.75 10.52
CA GLN A 120 -20.89 -14.53 9.08
C GLN A 120 -22.35 -14.71 8.67
N ASN A 121 -22.97 -13.70 8.06
CA ASN A 121 -24.33 -13.82 7.54
C ASN A 121 -24.39 -14.59 6.20
N LYS A 122 -25.62 -14.82 5.73
CA LYS A 122 -25.92 -15.49 4.46
C LYS A 122 -25.28 -14.79 3.24
N ASN A 123 -25.04 -13.48 3.32
CA ASN A 123 -24.37 -12.68 2.28
C ASN A 123 -22.84 -12.70 2.37
N SER A 124 -22.26 -13.62 3.17
CA SER A 124 -20.82 -13.75 3.38
C SER A 124 -20.16 -12.47 3.91
N LYS A 125 -20.87 -11.74 4.79
CA LYS A 125 -20.35 -10.57 5.50
C LYS A 125 -20.22 -10.85 6.99
N PHE A 126 -19.19 -10.28 7.60
CA PHE A 126 -18.84 -10.48 9.00
C PHE A 126 -19.23 -9.29 9.88
N PHE A 127 -19.64 -9.57 11.12
CA PHE A 127 -19.89 -8.60 12.18
C PHE A 127 -19.87 -9.29 13.56
N HIS A 128 -20.00 -8.53 14.64
CA HIS A 128 -19.99 -9.05 16.00
C HIS A 128 -21.37 -9.02 16.66
N ILE A 129 -21.62 -10.04 17.49
CA ILE A 129 -22.79 -10.19 18.35
C ILE A 129 -22.37 -10.33 19.81
N ASN A 130 -23.27 -9.99 20.74
CA ASN A 130 -23.12 -10.36 22.16
C ASN A 130 -23.67 -11.77 22.44
N GLN A 131 -23.54 -12.19 23.71
CA GLN A 131 -23.95 -13.51 24.19
C GLN A 131 -25.46 -13.81 24.07
N ILE A 132 -26.30 -12.79 23.87
CA ILE A 132 -27.75 -12.96 23.62
C ILE A 132 -28.11 -12.91 22.13
N GLY A 133 -27.12 -12.95 21.23
CA GLY A 133 -27.33 -12.94 19.77
C GLY A 133 -27.56 -11.55 19.19
N LYS A 134 -27.58 -10.50 20.02
CA LYS A 134 -27.80 -9.13 19.55
C LYS A 134 -26.52 -8.59 18.90
N ARG A 135 -26.70 -8.07 17.69
CA ARG A 135 -25.66 -7.35 16.95
C ARG A 135 -25.24 -6.07 17.68
N ILE A 136 -23.93 -5.81 17.71
CA ILE A 136 -23.39 -4.65 18.44
C ILE A 136 -23.44 -3.35 17.63
N TYR A 137 -23.26 -3.41 16.32
CA TYR A 137 -23.21 -2.26 15.43
C TYR A 137 -23.68 -2.62 14.00
N ASP A 138 -24.10 -1.61 13.22
CA ASP A 138 -24.73 -1.81 11.90
C ASP A 138 -23.77 -2.11 10.74
N LYS A 139 -22.48 -1.79 10.89
CA LYS A 139 -21.47 -2.04 9.84
C LYS A 139 -21.21 -3.53 9.64
N THR A 140 -20.94 -3.92 8.39
CA THR A 140 -20.49 -5.27 8.05
C THR A 140 -19.17 -5.23 7.29
N TYR A 141 -18.39 -6.30 7.38
CA TYR A 141 -17.04 -6.38 6.82
C TYR A 141 -16.86 -7.58 5.89
N LYS A 142 -15.83 -7.53 5.04
CA LYS A 142 -15.42 -8.70 4.23
C LYS A 142 -14.82 -9.80 5.09
N TYR A 143 -14.18 -9.41 6.19
CA TYR A 143 -13.66 -10.27 7.24
C TYR A 143 -13.64 -9.49 8.57
N ALA A 144 -13.83 -10.19 9.68
CA ALA A 144 -13.61 -9.67 11.02
C ALA A 144 -12.93 -10.78 11.84
N GLY A 145 -11.90 -10.42 12.63
CA GLY A 145 -11.25 -11.32 13.57
C GLY A 145 -11.89 -11.23 14.97
N ASP A 146 -11.47 -12.13 15.86
CA ASP A 146 -11.91 -12.13 17.26
C ASP A 146 -11.40 -10.88 18.01
N PHE A 147 -12.11 -10.51 19.08
CA PHE A 147 -11.64 -9.48 20.00
C PHE A 147 -10.50 -9.99 20.86
N LYS A 148 -9.44 -9.20 20.97
CA LYS A 148 -8.31 -9.41 21.87
C LYS A 148 -7.81 -8.07 22.41
N ASP A 149 -7.65 -7.98 23.73
CA ASP A 149 -7.27 -6.79 24.47
C ASP A 149 -8.19 -5.58 24.15
N GLY A 150 -9.48 -5.84 23.94
CA GLY A 150 -10.48 -4.81 23.63
C GLY A 150 -10.59 -4.39 22.16
N PHE A 151 -9.79 -4.97 21.26
CA PHE A 151 -9.75 -4.59 19.85
C PHE A 151 -9.96 -5.78 18.91
N ALA A 152 -10.48 -5.53 17.72
CA ALA A 152 -10.58 -6.51 16.65
C ALA A 152 -10.10 -5.93 15.32
N VAL A 153 -9.57 -6.79 14.45
CA VAL A 153 -9.22 -6.42 13.07
C VAL A 153 -10.40 -6.67 12.16
N VAL A 154 -10.68 -5.72 11.26
CA VAL A 154 -11.73 -5.84 10.24
C VAL A 154 -11.21 -5.46 8.86
N HIS A 155 -11.62 -6.21 7.83
CA HIS A 155 -11.26 -5.94 6.44
C HIS A 155 -12.45 -5.40 5.65
N SER A 156 -12.21 -4.32 4.90
CA SER A 156 -13.17 -3.69 4.00
C SER A 156 -12.65 -3.62 2.56
N SER A 157 -13.28 -2.83 1.68
CA SER A 157 -12.72 -2.50 0.37
C SER A 157 -11.46 -1.63 0.44
N LYS A 158 -11.22 -0.95 1.57
CA LYS A 158 -10.07 -0.07 1.78
C LYS A 158 -8.83 -0.78 2.34
N GLY A 159 -8.95 -2.05 2.74
CA GLY A 159 -7.92 -2.79 3.49
C GLY A 159 -8.40 -3.18 4.89
N ALA A 160 -7.45 -3.45 5.79
CA ALA A 160 -7.63 -3.83 7.18
C ALA A 160 -7.48 -2.65 8.14
N THR A 161 -8.26 -2.62 9.23
CA THR A 161 -8.17 -1.61 10.30
C THR A 161 -8.64 -2.18 11.64
N HIS A 162 -8.35 -1.49 12.75
CA HIS A 162 -8.82 -1.84 14.08
C HIS A 162 -10.15 -1.19 14.44
N ILE A 163 -11.00 -1.93 15.15
CA ILE A 163 -12.21 -1.43 15.80
C ILE A 163 -12.22 -1.73 17.30
N ASP A 164 -12.91 -0.89 18.05
CA ASP A 164 -13.25 -1.13 19.45
C ASP A 164 -14.49 -2.04 19.58
N LYS A 165 -14.85 -2.39 20.82
CA LYS A 165 -16.03 -3.21 21.12
C LYS A 165 -17.35 -2.60 20.67
N ASN A 166 -17.42 -1.29 20.41
CA ASN A 166 -18.60 -0.59 19.90
C ASN A 166 -18.61 -0.47 18.36
N GLY A 167 -17.58 -1.01 17.67
CA GLY A 167 -17.44 -0.91 16.22
C GLY A 167 -16.92 0.44 15.71
N GLN A 168 -16.37 1.26 16.60
CA GLN A 168 -15.71 2.51 16.25
C GLN A 168 -14.26 2.26 15.83
N TYR A 169 -13.79 3.01 14.83
CA TYR A 169 -12.40 2.88 14.36
C TYR A 169 -11.44 3.53 15.35
N LEU A 170 -10.36 2.83 15.69
CA LEU A 170 -9.34 3.35 16.61
C LEU A 170 -8.57 4.54 16.01
N HIS A 171 -8.05 4.38 14.80
CA HIS A 171 -7.15 5.36 14.17
C HIS A 171 -7.51 5.72 12.72
N ARG A 172 -8.58 5.14 12.16
CA ARG A 172 -9.07 5.36 10.77
C ARG A 172 -8.05 5.15 9.64
N LYS A 173 -6.90 4.53 9.94
CA LYS A 173 -5.89 4.12 8.94
C LYS A 173 -6.19 2.73 8.42
N TRP A 174 -5.81 2.50 7.18
CA TRP A 174 -6.08 1.27 6.45
C TRP A 174 -4.79 0.71 5.91
N PHE A 175 -4.62 -0.60 6.07
CA PHE A 175 -3.42 -1.34 5.69
C PHE A 175 -3.80 -2.49 4.75
N ASP A 176 -2.85 -2.98 3.96
CA ASP A 176 -3.09 -4.13 3.07
C ASP A 176 -3.38 -5.40 3.89
N ASP A 177 -2.69 -5.53 5.03
CA ASP A 177 -2.91 -6.57 6.04
C ASP A 177 -2.60 -6.02 7.44
N LEU A 178 -3.20 -6.61 8.47
CA LEU A 178 -3.11 -6.11 9.84
C LEU A 178 -3.36 -7.22 10.87
N ASP A 179 -2.47 -7.34 11.83
CA ASP A 179 -2.64 -8.23 12.99
C ASP A 179 -3.20 -7.47 14.20
N VAL A 180 -3.79 -8.22 15.13
CA VAL A 180 -4.20 -7.71 16.45
C VAL A 180 -3.00 -7.18 17.24
N TYR A 181 -3.28 -6.26 18.18
CA TYR A 181 -2.27 -5.76 19.09
C TYR A 181 -1.66 -6.87 19.97
N HIS A 182 -0.36 -6.74 20.21
CA HIS A 182 0.45 -7.55 21.11
C HIS A 182 1.44 -6.64 21.81
N LYS A 183 1.31 -6.48 23.14
CA LYS A 183 2.15 -5.59 23.97
C LYS A 183 2.20 -4.15 23.45
N GLY A 184 1.06 -3.60 23.02
CA GLY A 184 0.93 -2.20 22.57
C GLY A 184 1.27 -1.94 21.09
N PHE A 185 1.78 -2.95 20.37
CA PHE A 185 2.10 -2.86 18.94
C PHE A 185 1.29 -3.85 18.12
N ALA A 186 1.01 -3.52 16.86
CA ALA A 186 0.43 -4.44 15.88
C ALA A 186 1.33 -4.51 14.64
N LYS A 187 1.35 -5.66 13.97
CA LYS A 187 1.99 -5.76 12.65
C LYS A 187 1.03 -5.25 11.59
N ALA A 188 1.49 -4.34 10.75
CA ALA A 188 0.75 -3.82 9.61
C ALA A 188 1.55 -4.03 8.33
N LYS A 189 0.85 -4.26 7.23
CA LYS A 189 1.44 -4.37 5.89
C LYS A 189 0.98 -3.20 5.03
N GLY A 190 1.94 -2.48 4.45
CA GLY A 190 1.67 -1.52 3.40
C GLY A 190 2.26 -1.97 2.07
N SER A 191 2.22 -1.08 1.07
CA SER A 191 2.70 -1.35 -0.28
C SER A 191 4.19 -1.73 -0.37
N LYS A 192 5.00 -1.28 0.60
CA LYS A 192 6.45 -1.53 0.67
C LYS A 192 6.83 -2.67 1.63
N GLY A 193 5.88 -3.36 2.26
CA GLY A 193 6.14 -4.45 3.20
C GLY A 193 5.56 -4.24 4.60
N TRP A 194 5.97 -5.10 5.53
CA TRP A 194 5.53 -5.17 6.91
C TRP A 194 6.30 -4.21 7.83
N PHE A 195 5.60 -3.67 8.83
CA PHE A 195 6.14 -2.84 9.91
C PHE A 195 5.25 -2.89 11.15
N HIS A 196 5.75 -2.42 12.29
CA HIS A 196 4.95 -2.29 13.50
C HIS A 196 4.25 -0.93 13.57
N ILE A 197 3.02 -0.92 14.08
CA ILE A 197 2.26 0.29 14.40
C ILE A 197 1.88 0.35 15.87
N ASP A 198 1.75 1.57 16.40
CA ASP A 198 1.21 1.84 17.73
C ASP A 198 -0.33 1.81 17.77
N LEU A 199 -0.93 2.10 18.94
CA LEU A 199 -2.38 2.18 19.13
C LEU A 199 -3.06 3.31 18.33
N SER A 200 -2.30 4.35 17.94
CA SER A 200 -2.76 5.42 17.04
C SER A 200 -2.59 5.05 15.55
N GLY A 201 -2.16 3.83 15.28
CA GLY A 201 -1.83 3.29 13.97
C GLY A 201 -0.67 4.01 13.29
N GLN A 202 0.18 4.75 14.02
CA GLN A 202 1.40 5.31 13.46
C GLN A 202 2.47 4.24 13.39
N ALA A 203 3.29 4.28 12.34
CA ALA A 203 4.44 3.39 12.25
C ALA A 203 5.39 3.68 13.41
N ALA A 204 5.85 2.63 14.10
CA ALA A 204 6.83 2.75 15.18
C ALA A 204 8.21 3.19 14.65
N TYR A 205 8.50 2.91 13.37
CA TYR A 205 9.75 3.23 12.67
C TYR A 205 9.52 3.25 11.14
N GLN A 206 10.53 3.70 10.37
CA GLN A 206 10.37 4.00 8.93
C GLN A 206 10.60 2.79 8.02
N GLU A 207 11.39 1.82 8.45
CA GLU A 207 11.80 0.64 7.69
C GLU A 207 10.61 -0.26 7.37
N ARG A 208 10.69 -0.95 6.23
CA ARG A 208 9.68 -1.91 5.77
C ARG A 208 10.37 -3.21 5.42
N TYR A 209 9.82 -4.31 5.93
CA TYR A 209 10.41 -5.63 5.84
C TYR A 209 9.54 -6.58 5.02
N LYS A 210 10.16 -7.62 4.46
CA LYS A 210 9.44 -8.67 3.75
C LYS A 210 8.55 -9.47 4.72
N GLU A 211 9.03 -9.70 5.95
CA GLU A 211 8.28 -10.31 7.05
C GLU A 211 8.76 -9.75 8.39
N ILE A 212 7.86 -9.68 9.38
CA ILE A 212 8.19 -9.32 10.76
C ILE A 212 7.45 -10.22 11.74
N GLU A 213 8.06 -10.49 12.89
CA GLU A 213 7.42 -11.10 14.06
C GLU A 213 6.96 -10.02 15.05
N PRO A 214 5.96 -10.31 15.92
CA PRO A 214 5.61 -9.40 17.01
C PRO A 214 6.80 -9.12 17.94
N PHE A 215 6.76 -7.98 18.64
CA PHE A 215 7.71 -7.71 19.71
C PHE A 215 7.54 -8.68 20.89
N TYR A 216 8.62 -9.40 21.21
CA TYR A 216 8.77 -10.20 22.42
C TYR A 216 9.94 -9.65 23.24
N ASN A 217 9.64 -9.12 24.42
CA ASN A 217 10.62 -8.55 25.36
C ASN A 217 11.48 -7.45 24.70
N GLY A 218 10.81 -6.50 24.01
CA GLY A 218 11.45 -5.35 23.38
C GLY A 218 12.17 -5.64 22.06
N ARG A 219 12.07 -6.85 21.50
CA ARG A 219 12.73 -7.24 20.25
C ARG A 219 11.81 -7.99 19.30
N ALA A 220 12.02 -7.79 17.99
CA ALA A 220 11.34 -8.52 16.94
C ALA A 220 12.34 -9.04 15.92
N ARG A 221 12.11 -10.25 15.42
CA ARG A 221 12.83 -10.79 14.25
C ARG A 221 12.17 -10.28 12.97
N VAL A 222 12.99 -9.85 12.02
CA VAL A 222 12.54 -9.32 10.73
C VAL A 222 13.34 -9.93 9.59
N LEU A 223 12.68 -10.15 8.46
CA LEU A 223 13.28 -10.56 7.20
C LEU A 223 13.23 -9.36 6.25
N ASP A 224 14.38 -8.84 5.82
CA ASP A 224 14.39 -7.76 4.84
C ASP A 224 14.12 -8.25 3.41
N HIS A 225 13.94 -7.31 2.50
CA HIS A 225 13.66 -7.61 1.09
C HIS A 225 14.82 -8.28 0.36
N PHE A 226 16.03 -8.21 0.93
CA PHE A 226 17.22 -8.88 0.40
C PHE A 226 17.36 -10.30 0.94
N GLY A 227 16.56 -10.72 1.92
CA GLY A 227 16.61 -12.07 2.51
C GLY A 227 17.45 -12.17 3.78
N SER A 228 17.93 -11.06 4.33
CA SER A 228 18.64 -11.06 5.61
C SER A 228 17.68 -11.09 6.79
N ILE A 229 18.01 -11.90 7.80
CA ILE A 229 17.29 -11.98 9.07
C ILE A 229 17.98 -11.09 10.10
N LYS A 230 17.23 -10.15 10.69
CA LYS A 230 17.71 -9.18 11.68
C LYS A 230 16.86 -9.23 12.94
N LEU A 231 17.41 -8.81 14.07
CA LEU A 231 16.66 -8.45 15.28
C LEU A 231 16.62 -6.93 15.39
N ILE A 232 15.41 -6.38 15.54
CA ILE A 232 15.21 -4.95 15.79
C ILE A 232 14.64 -4.72 17.20
N ASN A 233 14.89 -3.55 17.78
CA ASN A 233 14.18 -3.08 18.96
C ASN A 233 12.86 -2.36 18.59
N GLU A 234 12.10 -1.90 19.58
CA GLU A 234 10.82 -1.20 19.39
C GLU A 234 10.93 0.13 18.64
N ALA A 235 12.12 0.74 18.59
CA ALA A 235 12.43 1.92 17.79
C ALA A 235 12.86 1.58 16.35
N GLY A 236 12.89 0.30 15.97
CA GLY A 236 13.31 -0.16 14.64
C GLY A 236 14.81 -0.33 14.46
N GLU A 237 15.62 -0.03 15.48
CA GLU A 237 17.07 -0.11 15.40
C GLU A 237 17.53 -1.56 15.36
N VAL A 238 18.44 -1.90 14.44
CA VAL A 238 19.00 -3.24 14.32
C VAL A 238 19.93 -3.53 15.50
N THR A 239 19.51 -4.45 16.36
CA THR A 239 20.27 -4.90 17.54
C THR A 239 21.20 -6.07 17.23
N SER A 240 20.86 -6.90 16.22
CA SER A 240 21.69 -8.02 15.77
C SER A 240 21.33 -8.44 14.35
N ILE A 241 22.29 -9.00 13.62
CA ILE A 241 22.04 -9.68 12.34
C ILE A 241 22.14 -11.17 12.61
N ILE A 242 21.04 -11.92 12.44
CA ILE A 242 21.00 -13.37 12.71
C ILE A 242 21.57 -14.13 11.51
N SER A 243 21.16 -13.75 10.31
CA SER A 243 21.74 -14.25 9.06
C SER A 243 21.71 -13.12 8.04
N LYS A 244 22.78 -12.96 7.27
CA LYS A 244 22.67 -12.20 6.03
C LYS A 244 21.98 -13.08 5.00
N THR A 245 21.49 -12.48 3.93
CA THR A 245 21.33 -13.21 2.67
C THR A 245 22.60 -14.02 2.48
N SER A 246 22.48 -15.27 2.05
CA SER A 246 23.67 -16.02 1.67
C SER A 246 24.46 -15.14 0.70
N ASP A 247 25.64 -14.67 1.13
CA ASP A 247 26.63 -14.02 0.25
C ASP A 247 27.17 -15.06 -0.77
N SER A 248 26.54 -16.23 -0.90
CA SER A 248 26.83 -17.16 -1.96
C SER A 248 26.68 -16.47 -3.31
N VAL A 249 27.67 -16.76 -4.16
CA VAL A 249 27.71 -16.33 -5.55
C VAL A 249 26.37 -16.60 -6.25
N GLU A 250 25.70 -17.71 -5.94
CA GLU A 250 24.40 -18.07 -6.53
C GLU A 250 23.28 -17.08 -6.19
N SER A 251 23.13 -16.68 -4.92
CA SER A 251 22.08 -15.73 -4.51
C SER A 251 22.32 -14.34 -5.10
N LEU A 252 23.57 -13.87 -5.08
CA LEU A 252 23.94 -12.59 -5.68
C LEU A 252 23.77 -12.61 -7.22
N THR A 253 24.10 -13.72 -7.87
CA THR A 253 23.92 -13.90 -9.31
C THR A 253 22.45 -13.78 -9.70
N SER A 254 21.53 -14.34 -8.89
CA SER A 254 20.10 -14.22 -9.14
C SER A 254 19.60 -12.78 -9.03
N ILE A 255 20.06 -12.03 -8.02
CA ILE A 255 19.71 -10.61 -7.84
C ILE A 255 20.23 -9.78 -9.01
N ILE A 256 21.51 -9.91 -9.35
CA ILE A 256 22.12 -9.19 -10.48
C ILE A 256 21.40 -9.53 -11.79
N SER A 257 21.07 -10.81 -12.01
CA SER A 257 20.32 -11.24 -13.18
C SER A 257 18.93 -10.59 -13.23
N SER A 258 18.21 -10.54 -12.09
CA SER A 258 16.91 -9.87 -11.97
C SER A 258 17.00 -8.37 -12.29
N ASP A 259 18.05 -7.70 -11.83
CA ASP A 259 18.26 -6.28 -12.10
C ASP A 259 18.55 -6.03 -13.58
N MET A 260 19.43 -6.83 -14.20
CA MET A 260 19.77 -6.73 -15.63
C MET A 260 18.58 -6.95 -16.56
N VAL A 261 17.61 -7.78 -16.16
CA VAL A 261 16.42 -8.10 -16.97
C VAL A 261 15.20 -7.25 -16.61
N GLY A 262 15.37 -6.20 -15.77
CA GLY A 262 14.29 -5.30 -15.39
C GLY A 262 13.53 -4.70 -16.58
N PHE A 263 14.23 -4.46 -17.70
CA PHE A 263 13.65 -3.94 -18.94
C PHE A 263 12.54 -4.84 -19.54
N TRP A 264 12.54 -6.16 -19.28
CA TRP A 264 11.46 -7.05 -19.72
C TRP A 264 10.09 -6.59 -19.25
N LYS A 265 10.03 -6.03 -18.03
CA LYS A 265 8.79 -5.51 -17.45
C LYS A 265 8.26 -4.32 -18.27
N THR A 266 9.15 -3.40 -18.66
CA THR A 266 8.80 -2.25 -19.51
C THR A 266 8.30 -2.71 -20.87
N TRP A 267 9.00 -3.64 -21.53
CA TRP A 267 8.63 -4.10 -22.87
C TRP A 267 7.35 -4.92 -22.89
N ILE A 268 7.11 -5.78 -21.89
CA ILE A 268 5.83 -6.52 -21.76
C ILE A 268 4.66 -5.52 -21.64
N LEU A 269 4.81 -4.47 -20.83
CA LEU A 269 3.76 -3.46 -20.66
C LEU A 269 3.57 -2.61 -21.91
N LYS A 270 4.66 -2.26 -22.60
CA LYS A 270 4.61 -1.56 -23.89
C LYS A 270 3.86 -2.40 -24.93
N THR A 271 4.20 -3.68 -25.06
CA THR A 271 3.50 -4.60 -25.98
C THR A 271 2.03 -4.76 -25.62
N ALA A 272 1.70 -4.87 -24.32
CA ALA A 272 0.31 -4.94 -23.89
C ALA A 272 -0.48 -3.64 -24.17
N ALA A 273 0.18 -2.49 -24.09
CA ALA A 273 -0.40 -1.19 -24.44
C ALA A 273 -0.60 -1.04 -25.96
N ASP A 274 0.37 -1.43 -26.79
CA ASP A 274 0.24 -1.43 -28.26
C ASP A 274 -0.91 -2.31 -28.74
N LEU A 275 -1.08 -3.48 -28.10
CA LEU A 275 -2.15 -4.44 -28.40
C LEU A 275 -3.47 -4.09 -27.69
N GLU A 276 -3.52 -2.99 -26.93
CA GLU A 276 -4.67 -2.55 -26.15
C GLU A 276 -5.30 -3.64 -25.25
N ILE A 277 -4.49 -4.57 -24.75
CA ILE A 277 -4.93 -5.76 -24.00
C ILE A 277 -5.86 -5.37 -22.84
N PHE A 278 -5.50 -4.32 -22.09
CA PHE A 278 -6.24 -3.86 -20.92
C PHE A 278 -7.66 -3.35 -21.24
N ASN A 279 -7.90 -2.89 -22.47
CA ASN A 279 -9.22 -2.43 -22.90
C ASN A 279 -10.16 -3.60 -23.24
N ILE A 280 -9.58 -4.71 -23.72
CA ILE A 280 -10.31 -5.90 -24.20
C ILE A 280 -10.71 -6.83 -23.05
N LEU A 281 -9.92 -6.88 -21.98
CA LEU A 281 -10.18 -7.76 -20.84
C LEU A 281 -11.51 -7.44 -20.13
N PRO A 282 -12.25 -8.47 -19.66
CA PRO A 282 -11.83 -9.87 -19.52
C PRO A 282 -12.05 -10.75 -20.76
N ALA A 283 -11.12 -11.69 -21.02
CA ALA A 283 -11.12 -12.49 -22.26
C ALA A 283 -10.37 -13.83 -22.11
N THR A 284 -10.64 -14.81 -22.99
CA THR A 284 -9.80 -16.02 -23.09
C THR A 284 -8.59 -15.75 -23.99
N SER A 285 -7.55 -16.58 -23.93
CA SER A 285 -6.43 -16.47 -24.90
C SER A 285 -6.90 -16.69 -26.34
N LEU A 286 -7.92 -17.53 -26.56
CA LEU A 286 -8.50 -17.76 -27.88
C LEU A 286 -9.23 -16.50 -28.39
N SER A 287 -10.08 -15.89 -27.57
CA SER A 287 -10.81 -14.68 -28.01
C SER A 287 -9.88 -13.49 -28.23
N LEU A 288 -8.85 -13.32 -27.39
CA LEU A 288 -7.80 -12.31 -27.60
C LEU A 288 -7.03 -12.56 -28.90
N SER A 289 -6.65 -13.81 -29.17
CA SER A 289 -5.96 -14.22 -30.39
C SER A 289 -6.76 -13.88 -31.64
N GLN A 290 -8.05 -14.20 -31.64
CA GLN A 290 -8.97 -13.90 -32.74
C GLN A 290 -9.18 -12.39 -32.91
N PHE A 291 -9.41 -11.66 -31.82
CA PHE A 291 -9.67 -10.23 -31.86
C PHE A 291 -8.44 -9.42 -32.33
N LEU A 292 -7.25 -9.80 -31.88
CA LEU A 292 -6.00 -9.10 -32.19
C LEU A 292 -5.30 -9.60 -33.45
N ASN A 293 -5.77 -10.70 -34.03
CA ASN A 293 -5.10 -11.41 -35.12
C ASN A 293 -3.64 -11.78 -34.77
N VAL A 294 -3.43 -12.35 -33.57
CA VAL A 294 -2.11 -12.79 -33.07
C VAL A 294 -2.18 -14.26 -32.70
N PRO A 295 -1.15 -15.09 -32.94
CA PRO A 295 -1.15 -16.50 -32.56
C PRO A 295 -1.50 -16.74 -31.08
N GLN A 296 -2.39 -17.69 -30.81
CA GLN A 296 -2.91 -17.96 -29.47
C GLN A 296 -1.80 -18.27 -28.45
N ASN A 297 -0.78 -19.02 -28.86
CA ASN A 297 0.37 -19.35 -28.02
C ASN A 297 1.18 -18.09 -27.63
N HIS A 298 1.31 -17.10 -28.54
CA HIS A 298 2.02 -15.85 -28.27
C HIS A 298 1.23 -14.97 -27.30
N ILE A 299 -0.07 -14.80 -27.53
CA ILE A 299 -0.96 -14.10 -26.58
C ILE A 299 -0.91 -14.78 -25.23
N HIS A 300 -1.00 -16.10 -25.16
CA HIS A 300 -0.95 -16.82 -23.89
C HIS A 300 0.38 -16.57 -23.13
N ARG A 301 1.52 -16.55 -23.83
CA ARG A 301 2.83 -16.21 -23.24
C ARG A 301 2.85 -14.78 -22.69
N LEU A 302 2.34 -13.80 -23.45
CA LEU A 302 2.23 -12.41 -23.01
C LEU A 302 1.36 -12.30 -21.75
N MET A 303 0.20 -12.97 -21.73
CA MET A 303 -0.71 -12.94 -20.59
C MET A 303 -0.11 -13.56 -19.33
N ARG A 304 0.70 -14.62 -19.44
CA ARG A 304 1.45 -15.16 -18.29
C ARG A 304 2.47 -14.17 -17.75
N GLY A 305 3.18 -13.45 -18.63
CA GLY A 305 4.09 -12.38 -18.21
C GLY A 305 3.35 -11.24 -17.49
N LEU A 306 2.19 -10.81 -18.01
CA LEU A 306 1.35 -9.82 -17.34
C LEU A 306 0.81 -10.31 -15.99
N TRP A 307 0.55 -11.61 -15.86
CA TRP A 307 0.09 -12.23 -14.63
C TRP A 307 1.19 -12.28 -13.57
N GLU A 308 2.40 -12.66 -13.95
CA GLU A 308 3.59 -12.62 -13.10
C GLU A 308 3.84 -11.21 -12.54
N LEU A 309 3.61 -10.19 -13.38
CA LEU A 309 3.72 -8.79 -12.98
C LEU A 309 2.49 -8.24 -12.21
N GLY A 310 1.47 -9.06 -12.01
CA GLY A 310 0.25 -8.76 -11.24
C GLY A 310 -0.72 -7.78 -11.93
N TYR A 311 -0.63 -7.59 -13.24
CA TYR A 311 -1.55 -6.71 -13.99
C TYR A 311 -2.83 -7.44 -14.43
N VAL A 312 -2.77 -8.75 -14.57
CA VAL A 312 -3.90 -9.63 -14.88
C VAL A 312 -3.90 -10.82 -13.93
N GLU A 313 -5.00 -11.53 -13.84
CA GLU A 313 -5.12 -12.80 -13.10
C GLU A 313 -5.94 -13.79 -13.93
N TYR A 314 -5.73 -15.09 -13.71
CA TYR A 314 -6.47 -16.12 -14.42
C TYR A 314 -7.55 -16.73 -13.52
N MET A 315 -8.82 -16.44 -13.80
CA MET A 315 -9.97 -16.93 -13.03
C MET A 315 -11.12 -17.30 -13.96
N ASP A 316 -11.88 -18.34 -13.61
CA ASP A 316 -13.04 -18.81 -14.38
C ASP A 316 -12.73 -19.04 -15.87
N LYS A 317 -11.56 -19.64 -16.14
CA LYS A 317 -11.03 -19.93 -17.49
C LYS A 317 -10.79 -18.68 -18.37
N LYS A 318 -10.78 -17.48 -17.78
CA LYS A 318 -10.53 -16.21 -18.47
C LYS A 318 -9.42 -15.42 -17.78
N TRP A 319 -8.76 -14.59 -18.56
CA TRP A 319 -7.92 -13.54 -18.02
C TRP A 319 -8.80 -12.38 -17.55
N GLN A 320 -8.57 -11.96 -16.31
CA GLN A 320 -9.23 -10.85 -15.66
C GLN A 320 -8.21 -9.74 -15.40
N ILE A 321 -8.66 -8.48 -15.48
CA ILE A 321 -7.80 -7.33 -15.18
C ILE A 321 -7.77 -7.07 -13.67
N THR A 322 -6.57 -6.97 -13.08
CA THR A 322 -6.44 -6.63 -11.65
C THR A 322 -6.67 -5.13 -11.41
N ASN A 323 -6.73 -4.71 -10.15
CA ASN A 323 -6.78 -3.28 -9.83
C ASN A 323 -5.54 -2.51 -10.33
N LYS A 324 -4.37 -3.16 -10.33
CA LYS A 324 -3.13 -2.61 -10.90
C LYS A 324 -3.25 -2.45 -12.42
N GLY A 325 -3.79 -3.47 -13.12
CA GLY A 325 -4.05 -3.42 -14.56
C GLY A 325 -5.02 -2.32 -14.97
N LYS A 326 -6.06 -2.04 -14.17
CA LYS A 326 -7.07 -1.01 -14.48
C LYS A 326 -6.49 0.39 -14.63
N LEU A 327 -5.33 0.69 -14.03
CA LEU A 327 -4.63 1.97 -14.19
C LEU A 327 -4.07 2.17 -15.61
N LEU A 328 -3.93 1.08 -16.38
CA LEU A 328 -3.49 1.05 -17.77
C LEU A 328 -4.67 0.86 -18.75
N ARG A 329 -5.90 1.17 -18.33
CA ARG A 329 -7.10 1.13 -19.17
C ARG A 329 -7.60 2.53 -19.52
N SER A 330 -8.03 2.74 -20.77
CA SER A 330 -8.42 4.05 -21.30
C SER A 330 -9.57 4.74 -20.56
N SER A 331 -10.48 3.97 -19.97
CA SER A 331 -11.64 4.48 -19.23
C SER A 331 -11.35 4.97 -17.81
N SER A 332 -10.11 4.90 -17.34
CA SER A 332 -9.74 5.38 -16.00
C SER A 332 -9.62 6.91 -15.97
N LYS A 333 -10.16 7.56 -14.91
CA LYS A 333 -10.09 9.04 -14.73
C LYS A 333 -8.66 9.58 -14.63
N SER A 334 -7.69 8.71 -14.38
CA SER A 334 -6.25 8.99 -14.24
C SER A 334 -5.52 7.86 -14.96
N SER A 335 -5.30 8.03 -16.27
CA SER A 335 -4.96 6.91 -17.14
C SER A 335 -3.48 6.92 -17.48
N LEU A 336 -2.74 6.00 -16.87
CA LEU A 336 -1.35 5.72 -17.20
C LEU A 336 -1.22 4.89 -18.49
N VAL A 337 -2.26 4.84 -19.33
CA VAL A 337 -2.32 4.01 -20.56
C VAL A 337 -1.14 4.23 -21.49
N ALA A 338 -0.73 5.49 -21.69
CA ALA A 338 0.40 5.79 -22.56
C ALA A 338 1.75 5.76 -21.81
N ALA A 339 1.75 5.51 -20.50
CA ALA A 339 2.98 5.50 -19.72
C ALA A 339 3.95 4.39 -20.16
N PRO A 340 3.50 3.14 -20.45
CA PRO A 340 4.39 2.13 -21.01
C PRO A 340 5.02 2.53 -22.34
N LEU A 341 4.27 3.21 -23.21
CA LEU A 341 4.77 3.70 -24.50
C LEU A 341 5.86 4.76 -24.29
N MET A 342 5.61 5.72 -23.40
CA MET A 342 6.55 6.78 -23.05
C MET A 342 7.83 6.23 -22.40
N TRP A 343 7.69 5.39 -21.38
CA TRP A 343 8.82 4.86 -20.60
C TRP A 343 9.66 3.84 -21.37
N ALA A 344 9.10 3.16 -22.38
CA ALA A 344 9.91 2.32 -23.26
C ALA A 344 10.90 3.14 -24.11
N LYS A 345 10.53 4.36 -24.51
CA LYS A 345 11.36 5.23 -25.35
C LYS A 345 12.52 5.88 -24.59
N VAL A 346 12.39 6.05 -23.28
CA VAL A 346 13.51 6.47 -22.38
C VAL A 346 14.73 5.56 -22.54
N ASN A 347 14.53 4.28 -22.89
CA ASN A 347 15.63 3.35 -23.12
C ASN A 347 16.64 3.86 -24.17
N GLU A 348 16.20 4.65 -25.16
CA GLU A 348 17.07 5.26 -26.16
C GLU A 348 18.09 6.22 -25.52
N ALA A 349 17.64 7.08 -24.61
CA ALA A 349 18.54 7.99 -23.87
C ALA A 349 19.52 7.21 -22.98
N TRP A 350 19.05 6.16 -22.32
CA TRP A 350 19.89 5.33 -21.44
C TRP A 350 20.96 4.52 -22.18
N MET A 351 20.75 4.20 -23.47
CA MET A 351 21.79 3.54 -24.29
C MET A 351 23.05 4.41 -24.46
N HIS A 352 22.95 5.74 -24.30
CA HIS A 352 24.08 6.67 -24.37
C HIS A 352 24.69 7.02 -23.02
N LEU A 353 24.24 6.38 -21.92
CA LEU A 353 24.64 6.77 -20.57
C LEU A 353 26.16 6.64 -20.33
N THR A 354 26.80 5.61 -20.88
CA THR A 354 28.27 5.44 -20.78
C THR A 354 29.03 6.61 -21.40
N GLU A 355 28.58 7.10 -22.56
CA GLU A 355 29.17 8.24 -23.26
C GLU A 355 28.98 9.53 -22.44
N LEU A 356 27.78 9.72 -21.88
CA LEU A 356 27.45 10.89 -21.05
C LEU A 356 28.28 10.93 -19.76
N ILE A 357 28.43 9.81 -19.06
CA ILE A 357 29.21 9.72 -17.81
C ILE A 357 30.71 9.93 -18.10
N SER A 358 31.21 9.40 -19.21
CA SER A 358 32.63 9.52 -19.56
C SER A 358 32.99 10.91 -20.10
N ASN A 359 32.00 11.71 -20.51
CA ASN A 359 32.21 13.06 -20.98
C ASN A 359 32.39 14.03 -19.79
N PRO A 360 33.52 14.75 -19.67
CA PRO A 360 33.72 15.68 -18.56
C PRO A 360 32.84 16.94 -18.64
N LYS A 361 32.23 17.21 -19.80
CA LYS A 361 31.38 18.39 -20.06
C LYS A 361 30.25 18.04 -21.03
N PRO A 362 29.28 17.21 -20.62
CA PRO A 362 28.10 16.95 -21.43
C PRO A 362 27.33 18.24 -21.70
N SER A 363 26.73 18.34 -22.89
CA SER A 363 25.91 19.48 -23.30
C SER A 363 24.44 19.21 -22.99
N ALA A 364 23.73 20.26 -22.56
CA ALA A 364 22.27 20.21 -22.48
C ALA A 364 21.66 19.90 -23.86
N HIS A 365 20.59 19.10 -23.85
CA HIS A 365 19.89 18.67 -25.04
C HIS A 365 18.40 18.50 -24.74
N LEU A 366 17.59 18.39 -25.80
CA LEU A 366 16.16 18.18 -25.67
C LEU A 366 15.86 16.70 -25.37
N SER A 367 14.92 16.47 -24.47
CA SER A 367 14.43 15.12 -24.18
C SER A 367 13.72 14.49 -25.39
N PHE A 368 13.64 13.16 -25.45
CA PHE A 368 12.89 12.49 -26.53
C PHE A 368 11.42 12.94 -26.59
N LYS A 369 10.86 13.35 -25.44
CA LYS A 369 9.49 13.89 -25.35
C LYS A 369 9.37 15.19 -26.15
N GLN A 370 10.35 16.09 -26.02
CA GLN A 370 10.42 17.35 -26.76
C GLN A 370 10.73 17.11 -28.25
N LEU A 371 11.54 16.10 -28.57
CA LEU A 371 11.90 15.73 -29.94
C LEU A 371 10.81 14.94 -30.69
N GLU A 372 9.76 14.47 -30.00
CA GLU A 372 8.68 13.68 -30.60
C GLU A 372 7.92 14.49 -31.65
N GLN A 373 7.98 14.07 -32.91
CA GLN A 373 7.36 14.81 -34.02
C GLN A 373 5.86 14.53 -34.14
N ASN A 374 5.39 13.34 -33.75
CA ASN A 374 3.97 13.00 -33.83
C ASN A 374 3.18 13.74 -32.74
N ALA A 375 2.38 14.74 -33.15
CA ALA A 375 1.60 15.57 -32.22
C ALA A 375 0.64 14.77 -31.31
N VAL A 376 0.05 13.69 -31.81
CA VAL A 376 -0.86 12.83 -31.02
C VAL A 376 -0.08 12.07 -29.95
N LEU A 377 1.07 11.49 -30.32
CA LEU A 377 1.92 10.77 -29.38
C LEU A 377 2.55 11.71 -28.34
N ARG A 378 2.96 12.89 -28.78
CA ARG A 378 3.44 13.99 -27.92
C ARG A 378 2.41 14.37 -26.86
N GLN A 379 1.15 14.54 -27.26
CA GLN A 379 0.07 14.83 -26.32
C GLN A 379 -0.11 13.70 -25.31
N LYS A 380 -0.08 12.44 -25.75
CA LYS A 380 -0.15 11.27 -24.85
C LYS A 380 0.97 11.28 -23.80
N TYR A 381 2.18 11.73 -24.14
CA TYR A 381 3.27 11.86 -23.16
C TYR A 381 2.98 12.96 -22.13
N LEU A 382 2.48 14.11 -22.57
CA LEU A 382 2.08 15.21 -21.67
C LEU A 382 0.96 14.76 -20.72
N ASP A 383 -0.05 14.06 -21.22
CA ASP A 383 -1.16 13.55 -20.39
C ASP A 383 -0.67 12.57 -19.31
N VAL A 384 0.33 11.75 -19.62
CA VAL A 384 0.98 10.85 -18.65
C VAL A 384 1.72 11.64 -17.58
N LEU A 385 2.49 12.65 -17.96
CA LEU A 385 3.20 13.51 -17.02
C LEU A 385 2.20 14.24 -16.10
N ASP A 386 1.11 14.77 -16.66
CA ASP A 386 0.04 15.40 -15.89
C ASP A 386 -0.59 14.42 -14.90
N THR A 387 -0.82 13.17 -15.32
CA THR A 387 -1.36 12.12 -14.44
C THR A 387 -0.42 11.83 -13.26
N TYR A 388 0.89 11.73 -13.50
CA TYR A 388 1.86 11.56 -12.40
C TYR A 388 1.86 12.76 -11.45
N ASN A 389 1.81 13.97 -11.99
CA ASN A 389 1.78 15.18 -11.20
C ASN A 389 0.48 15.29 -10.38
N ASP A 390 -0.66 14.84 -10.91
CA ASP A 390 -1.93 14.81 -10.19
C ASP A 390 -1.90 13.86 -9.00
N ILE A 391 -1.36 12.65 -9.20
CA ILE A 391 -1.25 11.66 -8.13
C ILE A 391 -0.37 12.20 -6.99
N GLU A 392 0.73 12.87 -7.34
CA GLU A 392 1.71 13.32 -6.36
C GLU A 392 1.35 14.66 -5.70
N LEU A 393 0.91 15.65 -6.48
CA LEU A 393 0.83 17.05 -6.04
C LEU A 393 -0.58 17.49 -5.66
N ASN A 394 -1.64 16.71 -5.94
CA ASN A 394 -3.01 17.11 -5.60
C ASN A 394 -3.23 17.33 -4.10
N ASN A 395 -2.41 16.74 -3.22
CA ASN A 395 -2.50 16.93 -1.77
C ASN A 395 -1.49 17.94 -1.22
N VAL A 396 -0.66 18.56 -2.08
CA VAL A 396 0.31 19.56 -1.65
C VAL A 396 -0.40 20.90 -1.45
N PHE A 397 -0.59 21.28 -0.17
CA PHE A 397 -1.25 22.52 0.19
C PHE A 397 -0.25 23.67 0.33
N LEU A 398 -0.37 24.68 -0.54
CA LEU A 398 0.50 25.86 -0.55
C LEU A 398 -0.12 27.10 0.12
N ASN A 399 -1.39 27.06 0.53
CA ASN A 399 -2.10 28.29 0.93
C ASN A 399 -1.47 29.06 2.11
N PRO A 400 -1.00 28.43 3.22
CA PRO A 400 -0.31 29.19 4.27
C PRO A 400 1.09 29.63 3.85
N LEU A 401 1.66 29.01 2.82
CA LEU A 401 3.02 29.30 2.35
C LEU A 401 3.02 30.46 1.32
N CYS A 402 2.02 30.53 0.43
CA CYS A 402 2.14 31.30 -0.81
C CYS A 402 1.04 32.35 -1.04
N LYS A 403 0.30 32.82 -0.02
CA LYS A 403 -0.83 33.75 -0.22
C LYS A 403 -0.37 35.17 -0.55
N GLN A 404 -0.53 35.60 -1.82
CA GLN A 404 -0.17 36.94 -2.29
C GLN A 404 -1.02 37.39 -3.50
N ASN A 405 -0.83 38.62 -3.98
CA ASN A 405 -1.61 39.21 -5.07
C ASN A 405 -1.12 38.80 -6.48
N GLU A 406 0.19 38.68 -6.68
CA GLU A 406 0.83 38.29 -7.94
C GLU A 406 1.61 36.98 -7.77
N THR A 407 1.02 35.85 -8.17
CA THR A 407 1.64 34.52 -8.04
C THR A 407 1.95 33.92 -9.40
N CYS A 408 3.19 33.51 -9.59
CA CYS A 408 3.67 32.89 -10.81
C CYS A 408 4.05 31.43 -10.56
N PHE A 409 3.47 30.52 -11.33
CA PHE A 409 3.86 29.14 -11.42
C PHE A 409 4.80 28.94 -12.62
N ILE A 410 5.76 28.03 -12.50
CA ILE A 410 6.73 27.71 -13.54
C ILE A 410 6.76 26.20 -13.74
N GLY A 411 6.60 25.78 -14.99
CA GLY A 411 6.56 24.38 -15.42
C GLY A 411 5.16 23.78 -15.42
N ARG A 412 4.89 22.91 -16.40
CA ARG A 412 3.61 22.20 -16.56
C ARG A 412 3.21 21.38 -15.34
N ALA A 413 4.18 20.86 -14.57
CA ALA A 413 3.89 20.13 -13.34
C ALA A 413 3.11 20.95 -12.28
N SER A 414 3.01 22.27 -12.45
CA SER A 414 2.23 23.15 -11.58
C SER A 414 0.70 23.05 -11.75
N LEU A 415 0.18 22.39 -12.80
CA LEU A 415 -1.28 22.32 -13.06
C LEU A 415 -2.13 21.86 -11.85
N PRO A 416 -1.84 20.75 -11.15
CA PRO A 416 -2.58 20.35 -9.94
C PRO A 416 -2.50 21.40 -8.81
N LEU A 417 -1.34 22.03 -8.64
CA LEU A 417 -1.15 23.08 -7.62
C LEU A 417 -2.00 24.33 -7.94
N ILE A 418 -2.06 24.73 -9.21
CA ILE A 418 -2.87 25.86 -9.67
C ILE A 418 -4.36 25.62 -9.37
N ARG A 419 -4.88 24.42 -9.66
CA ARG A 419 -6.29 24.05 -9.38
C ARG A 419 -6.63 24.27 -7.92
N ASN A 420 -5.83 23.69 -7.03
CA ASN A 420 -6.02 23.81 -5.59
C ASN A 420 -5.82 25.24 -5.10
N TYR A 421 -4.82 25.95 -5.63
CA TYR A 421 -4.52 27.33 -5.23
C TYR A 421 -5.66 28.29 -5.61
N ARG A 422 -6.20 28.19 -6.83
CA ARG A 422 -7.28 29.05 -7.32
C ARG A 422 -8.56 28.91 -6.48
N LEU A 423 -8.90 27.69 -6.05
CA LEU A 423 -10.06 27.43 -5.18
C LEU A 423 -9.98 28.20 -3.85
N HIS A 424 -8.77 28.42 -3.33
CA HIS A 424 -8.56 29.09 -2.04
C HIS A 424 -8.18 30.58 -2.18
N ASN A 425 -7.75 31.01 -3.37
CA ASN A 425 -7.28 32.35 -3.66
C ASN A 425 -7.95 32.91 -4.93
N PRO A 426 -9.27 33.13 -4.92
CA PRO A 426 -10.04 33.47 -6.12
C PRO A 426 -9.60 34.81 -6.75
N LYS A 427 -9.08 35.74 -5.95
CA LYS A 427 -8.70 37.11 -6.37
C LYS A 427 -7.24 37.27 -6.79
N THR A 428 -6.41 36.24 -6.66
CA THR A 428 -4.98 36.35 -6.99
C THR A 428 -4.77 36.36 -8.51
N ASN A 429 -3.87 37.21 -8.98
CA ASN A 429 -3.40 37.17 -10.36
C ASN A 429 -2.45 35.99 -10.54
N LEU A 430 -2.83 35.04 -11.40
CA LEU A 430 -2.06 33.84 -11.67
C LEU A 430 -1.39 33.92 -13.03
N THR A 431 -0.09 33.64 -13.05
CA THR A 431 0.70 33.47 -14.26
C THR A 431 1.30 32.07 -14.27
N LEU A 432 1.35 31.41 -15.43
CA LEU A 432 2.06 30.16 -15.64
C LEU A 432 3.10 30.36 -16.75
N LEU A 433 4.35 30.02 -16.43
CA LEU A 433 5.49 30.10 -17.33
C LEU A 433 6.02 28.73 -17.69
N GLY A 434 6.56 28.57 -18.89
CA GLY A 434 7.15 27.34 -19.38
C GLY A 434 7.66 27.50 -20.80
N ASP A 435 8.22 26.44 -21.36
CA ASP A 435 8.53 26.39 -22.78
C ASP A 435 7.27 26.07 -23.62
N GLU A 436 7.35 26.32 -24.93
CA GLU A 436 6.23 26.13 -25.86
C GLU A 436 5.71 24.68 -25.85
N PHE A 437 6.63 23.71 -25.79
CA PHE A 437 6.30 22.29 -25.72
C PHE A 437 5.41 21.97 -24.50
N ASN A 438 5.84 22.39 -23.31
CA ASN A 438 5.17 22.11 -22.04
C ASN A 438 3.83 22.85 -21.90
N LEU A 439 3.70 24.03 -22.54
CA LEU A 439 2.48 24.84 -22.47
C LEU A 439 1.46 24.54 -23.58
N SER A 440 1.76 23.59 -24.47
CA SER A 440 0.84 23.17 -25.53
C SER A 440 -0.46 22.57 -24.97
N ASN A 441 -1.56 22.78 -25.70
CA ASN A 441 -2.89 22.23 -25.43
C ASN A 441 -3.46 22.52 -24.03
N LEU A 442 -3.19 23.71 -23.47
CA LEU A 442 -3.70 24.16 -22.17
C LEU A 442 -4.84 25.20 -22.27
N SER A 443 -5.39 25.46 -23.46
CA SER A 443 -6.41 26.51 -23.72
C SER A 443 -7.59 26.48 -22.76
N GLU A 444 -8.21 25.31 -22.61
CA GLU A 444 -9.34 25.13 -21.72
C GLU A 444 -8.95 25.33 -20.25
N PHE A 445 -7.80 24.79 -19.84
CA PHE A 445 -7.31 24.88 -18.47
C PHE A 445 -7.13 26.34 -18.03
N TYR A 446 -6.38 27.14 -18.78
CA TYR A 446 -6.09 28.49 -18.33
C TYR A 446 -7.31 29.42 -18.46
N ASN A 447 -8.24 29.17 -19.40
CA ASN A 447 -9.50 29.90 -19.47
C ASN A 447 -10.36 29.63 -18.22
N PHE A 448 -10.48 28.36 -17.82
CA PHE A 448 -11.25 27.97 -16.64
C PHE A 448 -10.65 28.51 -15.34
N TYR A 449 -9.34 28.41 -15.15
CA TYR A 449 -8.64 28.87 -13.93
C TYR A 449 -8.17 30.32 -13.99
N GLN A 450 -8.47 31.05 -15.07
CA GLN A 450 -8.09 32.45 -15.31
C GLN A 450 -6.58 32.68 -15.10
N VAL A 451 -5.75 31.91 -15.80
CA VAL A 451 -4.27 31.96 -15.71
C VAL A 451 -3.70 32.61 -16.95
N LYS A 452 -2.72 33.50 -16.80
CA LYS A 452 -1.99 34.11 -17.92
C LYS A 452 -0.81 33.21 -18.30
N LEU A 453 -0.72 32.81 -19.57
CA LEU A 453 0.41 32.02 -20.08
C LEU A 453 1.46 32.92 -20.73
N HIS A 454 2.73 32.70 -20.39
CA HIS A 454 3.85 33.36 -21.03
C HIS A 454 5.06 32.41 -21.14
N PRO A 455 6.00 32.65 -22.08
CA PRO A 455 7.24 31.87 -22.13
C PRO A 455 8.15 32.20 -20.93
N ILE A 456 9.11 31.34 -20.62
CA ILE A 456 9.99 31.49 -19.44
C ILE A 456 10.79 32.81 -19.44
N GLU A 457 11.12 33.33 -20.63
CA GLU A 457 11.81 34.61 -20.83
C GLU A 457 11.03 35.79 -20.24
N PHE A 458 9.73 35.64 -19.99
CA PHE A 458 8.90 36.66 -19.34
C PHE A 458 9.47 37.14 -18.00
N LEU A 459 10.16 36.27 -17.24
CA LEU A 459 10.83 36.62 -15.99
C LEU A 459 11.91 37.71 -16.21
N LYS A 460 12.64 37.63 -17.33
CA LYS A 460 13.74 38.55 -17.65
C LYS A 460 13.25 39.99 -17.83
N PHE A 461 12.07 40.16 -18.41
CA PHE A 461 11.52 41.47 -18.80
C PHE A 461 10.59 42.09 -17.75
N ASN A 462 10.12 41.33 -16.76
CA ASN A 462 9.14 41.77 -15.76
C ASN A 462 9.77 41.88 -14.36
N LYS A 463 10.62 42.89 -14.14
CA LYS A 463 11.29 43.12 -12.84
C LYS A 463 10.28 43.56 -11.76
N ASN A 464 10.49 43.13 -10.52
CA ASN A 464 9.67 43.49 -9.34
C ASN A 464 8.15 43.30 -9.53
N LYS A 465 7.72 42.28 -10.28
CA LYS A 465 6.32 42.00 -10.59
C LYS A 465 5.67 41.04 -9.61
N PHE A 466 6.35 39.96 -9.27
CA PHE A 466 5.74 38.83 -8.58
C PHE A 466 6.01 38.87 -7.08
N ASP A 467 4.99 38.51 -6.30
CA ASP A 467 5.13 38.29 -4.86
C ASP A 467 5.64 36.86 -4.59
N VAL A 468 5.20 35.90 -5.41
CA VAL A 468 5.59 34.49 -5.27
C VAL A 468 5.94 33.90 -6.64
N LEU A 469 7.06 33.19 -6.70
CA LEU A 469 7.40 32.28 -7.80
C LEU A 469 7.37 30.84 -7.31
N ILE A 470 6.82 29.92 -8.09
CA ILE A 470 6.71 28.50 -7.74
C ILE A 470 7.26 27.68 -8.90
N PHE A 471 8.49 27.18 -8.77
CA PHE A 471 9.10 26.24 -9.70
C PHE A 471 8.68 24.83 -9.30
N THR A 472 7.93 24.15 -10.16
CA THR A 472 7.47 22.79 -9.89
C THR A 472 8.12 21.83 -10.88
N LYS A 473 9.02 20.96 -10.39
CA LYS A 473 9.76 19.97 -11.20
C LYS A 473 10.26 20.58 -12.52
N TYR A 474 11.01 21.66 -12.41
CA TYR A 474 11.41 22.46 -13.58
C TYR A 474 12.92 22.63 -13.64
N LEU A 475 13.56 23.01 -12.52
CA LEU A 475 14.99 23.32 -12.51
C LEU A 475 15.87 22.07 -12.59
N HIS A 476 15.35 20.89 -12.25
CA HIS A 476 16.07 19.63 -12.41
C HIS A 476 16.32 19.20 -13.87
N TYR A 477 15.67 19.82 -14.86
CA TYR A 477 15.93 19.58 -16.29
C TYR A 477 17.18 20.31 -16.79
N PHE A 478 17.81 21.14 -15.93
CA PHE A 478 18.86 22.05 -16.34
C PHE A 478 20.14 21.81 -15.54
N PRO A 479 21.32 21.90 -16.18
CA PRO A 479 22.58 22.03 -15.47
C PRO A 479 22.61 23.29 -14.60
N ASP A 480 23.59 23.36 -13.69
CA ASP A 480 23.68 24.44 -12.70
C ASP A 480 23.77 25.84 -13.30
N LYS A 481 24.46 26.00 -14.43
CA LYS A 481 24.63 27.29 -15.08
C LYS A 481 23.29 27.85 -15.54
N GLU A 482 22.46 27.02 -16.17
CA GLU A 482 21.14 27.36 -16.68
C GLU A 482 20.14 27.54 -15.52
N ALA A 483 20.15 26.65 -14.52
CA ALA A 483 19.31 26.77 -13.33
C ALA A 483 19.61 28.08 -12.58
N LEU A 484 20.90 28.43 -12.41
CA LEU A 484 21.34 29.69 -11.83
C LEU A 484 20.86 30.89 -12.66
N HIS A 485 20.93 30.81 -13.99
CA HIS A 485 20.46 31.88 -14.86
C HIS A 485 18.95 32.11 -14.70
N ILE A 486 18.15 31.05 -14.67
CA ILE A 486 16.70 31.09 -14.49
C ILE A 486 16.35 31.67 -13.11
N LEU A 487 16.97 31.18 -12.04
CA LEU A 487 16.75 31.69 -10.68
C LEU A 487 17.18 33.15 -10.52
N THR A 488 18.25 33.58 -11.19
CA THR A 488 18.68 34.98 -11.21
C THR A 488 17.63 35.88 -11.84
N ASN A 489 16.98 35.44 -12.93
CA ASN A 489 15.86 36.17 -13.53
C ASN A 489 14.63 36.15 -12.61
N GLY A 490 14.38 35.02 -11.94
CA GLY A 490 13.38 34.90 -10.88
C GLY A 490 13.58 35.94 -9.77
N TYR A 491 14.77 36.00 -9.17
CA TYR A 491 15.16 36.99 -8.14
C TYR A 491 14.89 38.44 -8.57
N LYS A 492 15.21 38.78 -9.83
CA LYS A 492 14.97 40.12 -10.40
C LYS A 492 13.49 40.42 -10.59
N SER A 493 12.68 39.40 -10.88
CA SER A 493 11.23 39.53 -11.05
C SER A 493 10.45 39.62 -9.72
N LEU A 494 11.06 39.21 -8.60
CA LEU A 494 10.44 39.29 -7.27
C LEU A 494 10.39 40.71 -6.71
N LYS A 495 9.26 41.05 -6.08
CA LYS A 495 9.15 42.20 -5.18
C LYS A 495 10.04 42.04 -3.95
N ARG A 496 10.22 43.12 -3.18
CA ARG A 496 11.17 43.18 -2.05
C ARG A 496 10.99 42.08 -1.00
N ALA A 497 9.75 41.70 -0.68
CA ALA A 497 9.41 40.63 0.27
C ALA A 497 8.96 39.33 -0.43
N GLY A 498 9.27 39.20 -1.72
CA GLY A 498 8.83 38.06 -2.52
C GLY A 498 9.60 36.78 -2.19
N LYS A 499 8.97 35.64 -2.44
CA LYS A 499 9.54 34.31 -2.14
C LYS A 499 9.55 33.42 -3.38
N ILE A 500 10.51 32.51 -3.44
CA ILE A 500 10.53 31.40 -4.40
C ILE A 500 10.25 30.11 -3.67
N TYR A 501 9.36 29.31 -4.22
CA TYR A 501 9.13 27.93 -3.84
C TYR A 501 9.68 27.04 -4.92
N VAL A 502 10.58 26.14 -4.55
CA VAL A 502 11.12 25.11 -5.43
C VAL A 502 10.54 23.78 -4.96
N ILE A 503 9.73 23.15 -5.82
CA ILE A 503 8.98 21.93 -5.53
C ILE A 503 9.51 20.81 -6.44
N GLU A 504 10.45 20.05 -5.92
CA GLU A 504 11.10 18.94 -6.63
C GLU A 504 11.79 17.99 -5.63
N MET A 505 12.37 16.91 -6.12
CA MET A 505 13.13 15.98 -5.30
C MET A 505 14.42 16.64 -4.83
N ILE A 506 14.78 16.39 -3.56
CA ILE A 506 16.04 16.87 -2.95
C ILE A 506 16.79 15.63 -2.51
N LEU A 507 18.02 15.46 -2.99
CA LEU A 507 18.87 14.33 -2.60
C LEU A 507 19.35 14.50 -1.14
N GLU A 508 19.51 13.36 -0.46
CA GLU A 508 20.06 13.26 0.89
C GLU A 508 21.40 12.52 0.80
N ASP A 509 22.49 13.09 1.33
CA ASP A 509 23.86 12.58 1.15
C ASP A 509 24.06 11.13 1.63
N GLN A 510 23.25 10.69 2.61
CA GLN A 510 23.31 9.34 3.18
C GLN A 510 22.13 8.45 2.75
N SER A 511 21.53 8.72 1.58
CA SER A 511 20.38 7.98 1.07
C SER A 511 20.56 7.62 -0.42
N PRO A 512 20.25 6.39 -0.84
CA PRO A 512 20.24 6.01 -2.26
C PRO A 512 18.95 6.48 -2.98
N THR A 513 18.05 7.16 -2.28
CA THR A 513 16.72 7.52 -2.81
C THR A 513 16.86 8.62 -3.86
N GLY A 514 16.40 8.35 -5.09
CA GLY A 514 16.40 9.32 -6.18
C GLY A 514 17.58 9.22 -7.15
N SER A 515 18.61 8.42 -6.85
CA SER A 515 19.82 8.33 -7.68
C SER A 515 19.53 7.86 -9.11
N LEU A 516 18.59 6.92 -9.31
CA LEU A 516 18.18 6.51 -10.67
C LEU A 516 17.40 7.60 -11.41
N LEU A 517 16.65 8.45 -10.70
CA LEU A 517 15.99 9.60 -11.31
C LEU A 517 17.01 10.65 -11.72
N ASP A 518 18.05 10.86 -10.92
CA ASP A 518 19.15 11.77 -11.26
C ASP A 518 19.89 11.33 -12.53
N LEU A 519 20.26 10.04 -12.63
CA LEU A 519 20.80 9.46 -13.86
C LEU A 519 19.85 9.63 -15.05
N ASN A 520 18.54 9.54 -14.82
CA ASN A 520 17.55 9.81 -15.85
C ASN A 520 17.54 11.29 -16.28
N MET A 521 17.75 12.25 -15.38
CA MET A 521 17.86 13.67 -15.74
C MET A 521 19.12 13.94 -16.56
N LEU A 522 20.24 13.31 -16.20
CA LEU A 522 21.47 13.34 -16.98
C LEU A 522 21.23 12.79 -18.40
N ALA A 523 20.63 11.60 -18.50
CA ALA A 523 20.38 10.93 -19.77
C ALA A 523 19.41 11.70 -20.70
N GLU A 524 18.36 12.30 -20.15
CA GLU A 524 17.30 12.93 -20.95
C GLU A 524 17.59 14.39 -21.34
N THR A 525 18.33 15.13 -20.51
CA THR A 525 18.45 16.59 -20.64
C THR A 525 19.81 17.15 -20.25
N ASN A 526 20.72 16.33 -19.72
CA ASN A 526 21.88 16.77 -18.95
C ASN A 526 21.50 17.60 -17.71
N GLY A 527 20.30 17.37 -17.18
CA GLY A 527 19.83 17.93 -15.92
C GLY A 527 20.38 17.18 -14.71
N HIS A 528 20.03 17.64 -13.52
CA HIS A 528 20.48 17.03 -12.26
C HIS A 528 19.47 17.27 -11.13
N VAL A 529 19.24 16.26 -10.30
CA VAL A 529 18.47 16.34 -9.05
C VAL A 529 19.44 16.70 -7.93
N ARG A 530 19.25 17.84 -7.28
CA ARG A 530 20.26 18.41 -6.37
C ARG A 530 20.04 18.04 -4.91
N THR A 531 21.14 17.97 -4.16
CA THR A 531 21.17 17.96 -2.70
C THR A 531 20.74 19.32 -2.13
N LEU A 532 20.42 19.36 -0.83
CA LEU A 532 20.15 20.63 -0.14
C LEU A 532 21.37 21.57 -0.18
N HIS A 533 22.58 21.00 -0.07
CA HIS A 533 23.81 21.79 -0.08
C HIS A 533 24.05 22.49 -1.43
N GLU A 534 23.84 21.78 -2.54
CA GLU A 534 23.94 22.38 -3.88
C GLU A 534 22.88 23.46 -4.09
N TRP A 535 21.66 23.26 -3.60
CA TRP A 535 20.63 24.29 -3.62
C TRP A 535 21.01 25.55 -2.83
N GLN A 536 21.64 25.39 -1.67
CA GLN A 536 22.17 26.52 -0.89
C GLN A 536 23.22 27.30 -1.69
N GLN A 537 24.17 26.61 -2.32
CA GLN A 537 25.19 27.24 -3.15
C GLN A 537 24.60 28.00 -4.35
N ILE A 538 23.59 27.42 -5.01
CA ILE A 538 22.90 28.09 -6.13
C ILE A 538 22.12 29.30 -5.63
N ALA A 539 21.39 29.18 -4.52
CA ALA A 539 20.62 30.26 -3.93
C ALA A 539 21.53 31.44 -3.54
N GLU A 540 22.66 31.17 -2.88
CA GLU A 540 23.65 32.18 -2.49
C GLU A 540 24.19 32.95 -3.71
N LYS A 541 24.55 32.26 -4.79
CA LYS A 541 24.98 32.89 -6.05
C LYS A 541 23.88 33.76 -6.68
N CYS A 542 22.61 33.48 -6.42
CA CYS A 542 21.46 34.29 -6.82
C CYS A 542 21.07 35.40 -5.83
N ARG A 543 21.80 35.58 -4.72
CA ARG A 543 21.42 36.46 -3.60
C ARG A 543 20.09 36.07 -2.97
N LEU A 544 19.82 34.77 -2.90
CA LEU A 544 18.68 34.18 -2.21
C LEU A 544 19.18 33.40 -1.00
N ILE A 545 18.31 33.24 0.00
CA ILE A 545 18.59 32.46 1.22
C ILE A 545 17.59 31.31 1.29
N VAL A 546 18.10 30.09 1.44
CA VAL A 546 17.28 28.91 1.78
C VAL A 546 16.83 29.05 3.24
N ARG A 547 15.52 29.15 3.48
CA ARG A 547 14.97 29.29 4.84
C ARG A 547 14.44 28.00 5.43
N ASN A 548 13.67 27.27 4.64
CA ASN A 548 12.95 26.08 5.10
C ASN A 548 12.94 25.02 4.01
N GLN A 549 12.90 23.76 4.44
CA GLN A 549 12.63 22.60 3.60
C GLN A 549 11.51 21.78 4.24
N PHE A 550 10.54 21.35 3.44
CA PHE A 550 9.47 20.46 3.88
C PHE A 550 9.40 19.25 2.95
N LYS A 551 9.72 18.05 3.46
CA LYS A 551 9.49 16.81 2.73
C LYS A 551 7.98 16.55 2.65
N LYS A 552 7.45 16.32 1.45
CA LYS A 552 6.01 16.06 1.22
C LYS A 552 5.75 14.61 0.83
N THR A 553 6.57 14.10 -0.07
CA THR A 553 6.56 12.69 -0.48
C THR A 553 8.00 12.21 -0.62
N ASP A 554 8.18 10.95 -0.99
CA ASP A 554 9.51 10.45 -1.35
C ASP A 554 10.08 11.14 -2.60
N LEU A 555 9.23 11.70 -3.48
CA LEU A 555 9.60 12.27 -4.77
C LEU A 555 9.50 13.81 -4.83
N SER A 556 9.03 14.45 -3.75
CA SER A 556 8.91 15.91 -3.69
C SER A 556 9.15 16.47 -2.29
N SER A 557 9.96 17.51 -2.28
CA SER A 557 10.12 18.44 -1.17
C SER A 557 9.74 19.85 -1.62
N VAL A 558 9.44 20.72 -0.66
CA VAL A 558 9.25 22.15 -0.88
C VAL A 558 10.39 22.88 -0.23
N LEU A 559 11.20 23.57 -1.03
CA LEU A 559 12.28 24.44 -0.61
C LEU A 559 11.82 25.90 -0.71
N VAL A 560 12.02 26.68 0.35
CA VAL A 560 11.62 28.10 0.41
C VAL A 560 12.86 28.97 0.33
N LEU A 561 12.94 29.79 -0.72
CA LEU A 561 13.99 30.77 -0.93
C LEU A 561 13.44 32.18 -0.72
N GLU A 562 14.18 33.01 0.01
CA GLU A 562 13.85 34.41 0.26
C GLU A 562 14.93 35.33 -0.30
N LYS A 563 14.50 36.54 -0.66
CA LYS A 563 15.33 37.63 -1.20
C LYS A 563 16.23 38.27 -0.15
#